data_AF-W9X5A2-F1
#
_entry.id   AF-W9X5A2-F1
#
_cell.length_a   1.000
_cell.length_b   1.000
_cell.length_c   1.000
_cell.angle_alpha   90.00
_cell.angle_beta   90.00
_cell.angle_gamma   90.00
#
_symmetry.space_group_name_H-M   'P 1'
#
loop_
_entity.id
_entity.type
_entity.pdbx_description
1 polymer ?
#
loop_
_entity_poly.entity_id
_entity_poly.type
_entity_poly.pdbx_seq_one_letter_code
_entity_poly.pdbx_strand_id
1 'polypeptide(L)'
;MSRVVLATSITHALVAVGHTVHGLNTFALPAWTSLPALLRCYAKAGWYQGSVFFSIAALFTYQLSQRDPATWTTIERAITGLTMALYCVSSAWYFRHGDKATGVVTGFGGAMSALTLMQ
;
A
#
# COMPACT_ATOMS: atom_id res chain seq x y z
N MET A 1 -6.34 -3.77 -22.46
CA MET A 1 -6.65 -3.69 -21.02
C MET A 1 -5.95 -4.84 -20.30
N SER A 2 -5.12 -4.58 -19.29
CA SER A 2 -4.38 -5.63 -18.59
C SER A 2 -5.11 -6.11 -17.34
N ARG A 3 -5.40 -7.41 -17.28
CA ARG A 3 -6.02 -8.07 -16.11
C ARG A 3 -5.08 -8.08 -14.89
N VAL A 4 -3.76 -8.15 -15.12
CA VAL A 4 -2.75 -8.13 -14.05
C VAL A 4 -2.75 -6.77 -13.35
N VAL A 5 -2.80 -5.70 -14.13
CA VAL A 5 -2.79 -4.32 -13.61
C VAL A 5 -4.11 -4.01 -12.89
N LEU A 6 -5.23 -4.52 -13.41
CA LEU A 6 -6.52 -4.44 -12.73
C LEU A 6 -6.51 -5.19 -11.39
N ALA A 7 -5.97 -6.41 -11.35
CA ALA A 7 -5.82 -7.17 -10.10
C ALA A 7 -4.92 -6.43 -9.10
N THR A 8 -3.89 -5.74 -9.58
CA THR A 8 -3.00 -4.90 -8.75
C THR A 8 -3.75 -3.70 -8.18
N SER A 9 -4.60 -3.03 -8.98
CA SER A 9 -5.48 -1.97 -8.51
C SER A 9 -6.43 -2.44 -7.39
N ILE A 10 -7.08 -3.59 -7.58
CA ILE A 10 -7.93 -4.20 -6.56
C ILE A 10 -7.10 -4.52 -5.30
N THR A 11 -5.87 -5.02 -5.46
CA THR A 11 -4.96 -5.27 -4.33
C THR A 11 -4.67 -4.01 -3.54
N HIS A 12 -4.35 -2.89 -4.20
CA HIS A 12 -4.14 -1.60 -3.53
C HIS A 12 -5.40 -1.11 -2.81
N ALA A 13 -6.57 -1.28 -3.41
CA ALA A 13 -7.85 -0.90 -2.78
C ALA A 13 -8.11 -1.72 -1.51
N LEU A 14 -7.91 -3.04 -1.57
CA LEU A 14 -8.04 -3.93 -0.42
C LEU A 14 -7.02 -3.59 0.67
N VAL A 15 -5.77 -3.28 0.30
CA VAL A 15 -4.75 -2.80 1.25
C VAL A 15 -5.18 -1.48 1.88
N ALA A 16 -5.71 -0.52 1.12
CA ALA A 16 -6.18 0.76 1.68
C ALA A 16 -7.26 0.56 2.76
N VAL A 17 -8.23 -0.31 2.48
CA VAL A 17 -9.29 -0.68 3.45
C VAL A 17 -8.69 -1.39 4.65
N GLY A 18 -7.89 -2.45 4.42
CA GLY A 18 -7.25 -3.22 5.48
C GLY A 18 -6.35 -2.38 6.37
N HIS A 19 -5.57 -1.47 5.79
CA HIS A 19 -4.71 -0.51 6.49
C HIS A 19 -5.54 0.42 7.38
N THR A 20 -6.66 0.93 6.87
CA THR A 20 -7.58 1.79 7.65
C THR A 20 -8.17 1.04 8.83
N VAL A 21 -8.71 -0.17 8.61
CA VAL A 21 -9.30 -1.01 9.66
C VAL A 21 -8.25 -1.40 10.70
N HIS A 22 -7.05 -1.77 10.27
CA HIS A 22 -5.96 -2.11 11.18
C HIS A 22 -5.56 -0.92 12.06
N GLY A 23 -5.53 0.29 11.50
CA GLY A 23 -5.32 1.53 12.25
C GLY A 23 -6.40 1.75 13.30
N LEU A 24 -7.67 1.65 12.92
CA LEU A 24 -8.80 1.80 13.85
C LEU A 24 -8.69 0.83 15.04
N ASN A 25 -8.39 -0.44 14.77
CA ASN A 25 -8.24 -1.46 15.82
C ASN A 25 -7.02 -1.19 16.71
N THR A 26 -5.88 -0.87 16.10
CA THR A 26 -4.63 -0.62 16.81
C THR A 26 -4.73 0.59 17.73
N PHE A 27 -5.31 1.69 17.23
CA PHE A 27 -5.42 2.93 17.98
C PHE A 27 -6.51 2.90 19.06
N ALA A 28 -7.35 1.86 19.10
CA ALA A 28 -8.31 1.62 20.17
C ALA A 28 -7.68 0.90 21.38
N LEU A 29 -6.48 0.32 21.24
CA LEU A 29 -5.82 -0.42 22.32
C LEU A 29 -5.40 0.52 23.48
N PRO A 30 -5.50 0.09 24.76
CA PRO A 30 -5.11 0.91 25.90
C PRO A 30 -3.66 1.39 25.86
N ALA A 31 -2.74 0.57 25.34
CA ALA A 31 -1.33 0.93 25.17
C ALA A 31 -1.13 2.08 24.17
N TRP A 32 -2.05 2.26 23.21
CA TRP A 32 -2.02 3.39 22.28
C TRP A 32 -2.63 4.65 22.87
N THR A 33 -3.69 4.50 23.68
CA THR A 33 -4.36 5.65 24.29
C THR A 33 -3.53 6.29 25.39
N SER A 34 -2.60 5.56 26.01
CA SER A 34 -1.66 6.05 27.01
C SER A 34 -0.49 6.88 26.46
N LEU A 35 -0.28 6.89 25.13
CA LEU A 35 0.78 7.69 24.52
C LEU A 35 0.49 9.21 24.61
N PRO A 36 1.54 10.06 24.70
CA PRO A 36 1.40 11.51 24.60
C PRO A 36 0.58 11.94 23.39
N ALA A 37 -0.28 12.94 23.57
CA ALA A 37 -1.24 13.38 22.55
C ALA A 37 -0.56 13.72 21.20
N LEU A 38 0.60 14.37 21.24
CA LEU A 38 1.34 14.73 20.03
C LEU A 38 1.89 13.51 19.27
N LEU A 39 2.39 12.49 19.99
CA LEU A 39 2.86 11.25 19.36
C LEU A 39 1.71 10.48 18.72
N ARG A 40 0.55 10.43 19.38
CA ARG A 40 -0.68 9.86 18.79
C ARG A 40 -1.12 10.61 17.55
N CYS A 41 -1.00 11.94 17.55
CA CYS A 41 -1.34 12.77 16.40
C CYS A 41 -0.49 12.39 15.18
N TYR A 42 0.85 12.40 15.31
CA TYR A 42 1.74 12.07 14.20
C TYR A 42 1.54 10.65 13.68
N ALA A 43 1.41 9.68 14.58
CA ALA A 43 1.16 8.30 14.19
C ALA A 43 -0.17 8.13 13.45
N LYS A 44 -1.28 8.67 13.98
CA LYS A 44 -2.60 8.57 13.35
C LYS A 44 -2.64 9.31 12.01
N ALA A 45 -2.12 10.53 11.96
CA ALA A 45 -2.11 11.33 10.74
C ALA A 45 -1.32 10.61 9.63
N GLY A 46 -0.09 10.16 9.92
CA GLY A 46 0.72 9.42 8.96
C GLY A 46 0.07 8.10 8.54
N TRP A 47 -0.58 7.40 9.46
CA TRP A 47 -1.29 6.16 9.16
C TRP A 47 -2.46 6.39 8.18
N TYR A 48 -3.33 7.37 8.45
CA TYR A 48 -4.46 7.64 7.57
C TYR A 48 -4.05 8.31 6.25
N GLN A 49 -2.94 9.08 6.23
CA GLN A 49 -2.30 9.48 4.98
C GLN A 49 -1.87 8.26 4.15
N GLY A 50 -1.30 7.24 4.78
CA GLY A 50 -0.99 5.96 4.13
C GLY A 50 -2.22 5.27 3.53
N SER A 51 -3.35 5.26 4.24
CA SER A 51 -4.62 4.73 3.71
C SER A 51 -5.06 5.45 2.44
N VAL A 52 -5.04 6.80 2.44
CA VAL A 52 -5.39 7.59 1.25
C VAL A 52 -4.38 7.37 0.13
N PHE A 53 -3.09 7.26 0.45
CA PHE A 53 -2.04 6.95 -0.53
C PHE A 53 -2.32 5.63 -1.26
N PHE A 54 -2.70 4.56 -0.54
CA PHE A 54 -3.05 3.29 -1.18
C PHE A 54 -4.32 3.39 -2.04
N SER A 55 -5.30 4.22 -1.67
CA SER A 55 -6.45 4.52 -2.53
C SER A 55 -6.03 5.25 -3.82
N ILE A 56 -5.11 6.20 -3.74
CA ILE A 56 -4.55 6.88 -4.92
C ILE A 56 -3.82 5.86 -5.80
N ALA A 57 -3.00 4.98 -5.22
CA ALA A 57 -2.32 3.91 -5.95
C ALA A 57 -3.31 2.97 -6.67
N ALA A 58 -4.43 2.64 -6.03
CA ALA A 58 -5.50 1.84 -6.62
C ALA A 58 -6.14 2.52 -7.83
N LEU A 59 -6.48 3.81 -7.73
CA LEU A 59 -7.06 4.58 -8.84
C LEU A 59 -6.07 4.77 -9.98
N PHE A 60 -4.82 5.05 -9.65
CA PHE A 60 -3.73 5.22 -10.62
C PHE A 60 -3.52 3.93 -11.43
N THR A 61 -3.35 2.79 -10.75
CA THR A 61 -3.22 1.49 -11.44
C THR A 61 -4.51 1.07 -12.16
N TYR A 62 -5.69 1.45 -11.66
CA TYR A 62 -6.94 1.25 -12.40
C TYR A 62 -6.88 1.97 -13.74
N GLN A 63 -6.51 3.25 -13.76
CA GLN A 63 -6.34 4.02 -14.99
C GLN A 63 -5.33 3.36 -15.94
N LEU A 64 -4.18 2.92 -15.44
CA LEU A 64 -3.18 2.21 -16.24
C LEU A 64 -3.71 0.90 -16.85
N SER A 65 -4.56 0.18 -16.12
CA SER A 65 -5.15 -1.09 -16.59
C SER A 65 -6.05 -0.92 -17.81
N GLN A 66 -6.57 0.29 -18.06
CA GLN A 66 -7.50 0.57 -19.16
C GLN A 66 -6.81 0.73 -20.52
N ARG A 67 -5.47 0.84 -20.55
CA ARG A 67 -4.70 1.07 -21.78
C ARG A 67 -3.56 0.07 -21.94
N ASP A 68 -2.96 0.06 -23.12
CA ASP A 68 -1.84 -0.83 -23.44
C ASP A 68 -0.59 -0.42 -22.62
N PRO A 69 0.05 -1.36 -21.86
CA PRO A 69 1.30 -1.10 -21.15
C PRO A 69 2.43 -0.51 -22.00
N ALA A 70 2.46 -0.79 -23.30
CA ALA A 70 3.43 -0.20 -24.23
C ALA A 70 3.31 1.34 -24.34
N THR A 71 2.16 1.90 -23.96
CA THR A 71 1.89 3.35 -23.99
C THR A 71 2.23 4.05 -22.68
N TRP A 72 2.65 3.33 -21.64
CA TRP A 72 2.97 3.92 -20.35
C TRP A 72 4.24 4.76 -20.44
N THR A 73 4.18 5.96 -19.89
CA THR A 73 5.30 6.87 -19.80
C THR A 73 6.32 6.37 -18.76
N THR A 74 7.55 6.89 -18.85
CA THR A 74 8.60 6.62 -17.86
C THR A 74 8.18 7.03 -16.46
N ILE A 75 7.43 8.12 -16.31
CA ILE A 75 6.95 8.60 -15.00
C ILE A 75 5.94 7.63 -14.40
N GLU A 76 5.04 7.05 -15.20
CA GLU A 76 4.06 6.09 -14.70
C GLU A 76 4.72 4.79 -14.26
N ARG A 77 5.70 4.31 -15.03
CA ARG A 77 6.55 3.18 -14.62
C ARG A 77 7.32 3.50 -13.35
N ALA A 78 7.84 4.73 -13.19
CA ALA A 78 8.52 5.16 -11.97
C ALA A 78 7.58 5.19 -10.77
N ILE A 79 6.35 5.70 -10.89
CA ILE A 79 5.34 5.69 -9.82
C ILE A 79 5.01 4.25 -9.40
N THR A 80 4.80 3.35 -10.35
CA THR A 80 4.60 1.92 -10.05
C THR A 80 5.82 1.31 -9.36
N GLY A 81 7.03 1.67 -9.79
CA GLY A 81 8.29 1.24 -9.16
C GLY A 81 8.46 1.73 -7.73
N LEU A 82 8.15 3.00 -7.46
CA LEU A 82 8.13 3.55 -6.10
C LEU A 82 7.08 2.87 -5.23
N THR A 83 5.91 2.57 -5.79
CA THR A 83 4.86 1.82 -5.10
C THR A 83 5.32 0.40 -4.76
N MET A 84 5.96 -0.31 -5.70
CA MET A 84 6.57 -1.61 -5.47
C MET A 84 7.62 -1.54 -4.34
N ALA A 85 8.53 -0.57 -4.41
CA ALA A 85 9.57 -0.40 -3.40
C ALA A 85 8.98 -0.12 -2.01
N LEU A 86 7.96 0.73 -1.92
CA LEU A 86 7.24 1.01 -0.68
C LEU A 86 6.70 -0.29 -0.06
N TYR A 87 6.02 -1.12 -0.84
CA TYR A 87 5.50 -2.41 -0.35
C TYR A 87 6.62 -3.35 0.08
N CYS A 88 7.64 -3.55 -0.75
CA CYS A 88 8.72 -4.51 -0.44
C CYS A 88 9.52 -4.08 0.81
N VAL A 89 9.86 -2.80 0.93
CA VAL A 89 10.59 -2.28 2.10
C VAL A 89 9.73 -2.37 3.35
N SER A 90 8.45 -1.99 3.27
CA SER A 90 7.52 -2.08 4.40
C SER A 90 7.29 -3.54 4.84
N SER A 91 7.15 -4.46 3.89
CA SER A 91 7.04 -5.90 4.16
C SER A 91 8.26 -6.41 4.92
N ALA A 92 9.47 -6.12 4.42
CA ALA A 92 10.71 -6.49 5.09
C ALA A 92 10.82 -5.88 6.49
N TRP A 93 10.35 -4.63 6.65
CA TRP A 93 10.29 -3.96 7.95
C TRP A 93 9.38 -4.69 8.93
N TYR A 94 8.15 -5.04 8.53
CA TYR A 94 7.21 -5.77 9.38
C TYR A 94 7.75 -7.15 9.78
N PHE A 95 8.34 -7.90 8.85
CA PHE A 95 8.98 -9.17 9.16
C PHE A 95 10.10 -9.03 10.21
N ARG A 96 10.94 -8.01 10.07
CA ARG A 96 12.04 -7.73 11.02
C ARG A 96 11.54 -7.38 12.43
N HIS A 97 10.32 -6.86 12.55
CA HIS A 97 9.73 -6.44 13.83
C HIS A 97 8.67 -7.42 14.36
N GLY A 98 8.58 -8.62 13.78
CA GLY A 98 7.71 -9.70 14.29
C GLY A 98 6.27 -9.68 13.77
N ASP A 99 5.86 -8.67 13.01
CA ASP A 99 4.53 -8.61 12.38
C ASP A 99 4.54 -9.35 11.03
N LYS A 100 4.59 -10.68 11.11
CA LYS A 100 4.65 -11.53 9.91
C LYS A 100 3.37 -11.46 9.08
N ALA A 101 2.21 -11.30 9.73
CA ALA A 101 0.92 -11.28 9.04
C ALA A 101 0.81 -10.04 8.13
N THR A 102 1.07 -8.85 8.67
CA THR A 102 1.12 -7.63 7.85
C THR A 102 2.24 -7.72 6.83
N GLY A 103 3.41 -8.23 7.23
CA GLY A 103 4.54 -8.48 6.33
C GLY A 103 4.17 -9.29 5.08
N VAL A 104 3.42 -10.38 5.22
CA VAL A 104 2.94 -11.20 4.09
C VAL A 104 1.98 -10.41 3.19
N VAL A 105 0.96 -9.76 3.77
CA VAL A 105 -0.04 -9.00 2.99
C VAL A 105 0.61 -7.86 2.22
N THR A 106 1.50 -7.11 2.87
CA THR A 106 2.27 -6.03 2.25
C THR A 106 3.22 -6.58 1.17
N GLY A 107 3.86 -7.73 1.42
CA GLY A 107 4.73 -8.38 0.44
C GLY A 107 3.98 -8.83 -0.82
N PHE A 108 2.75 -9.32 -0.66
CA PHE A 108 1.87 -9.64 -1.78
C PHE A 108 1.56 -8.41 -2.63
N GLY A 109 1.27 -7.26 -2.00
CA GLY A 109 1.13 -5.98 -2.71
C GLY A 109 2.37 -5.62 -3.54
N GLY A 110 3.56 -5.83 -2.98
CA GLY A 110 4.83 -5.62 -3.68
C GLY A 110 5.01 -6.55 -4.87
N ALA A 111 4.66 -7.83 -4.72
CA ALA A 111 4.69 -8.80 -5.81
C ALA A 111 3.73 -8.42 -6.96
N MET A 112 2.52 -7.96 -6.64
CA MET A 112 1.55 -7.48 -7.64
C MET A 112 2.06 -6.22 -8.37
N SER A 113 2.67 -5.28 -7.66
CA SER A 113 3.31 -4.11 -8.29
C SER A 113 4.50 -4.50 -9.17
N ALA A 114 5.29 -5.51 -8.78
CA ALA A 114 6.37 -6.03 -9.61
C ALA A 114 5.82 -6.67 -10.91
N LEU A 115 4.77 -7.49 -10.81
CA LEU A 115 4.10 -8.06 -11.99
C LEU A 115 3.52 -6.98 -12.90
N THR A 116 3.03 -5.86 -12.34
CA THR A 116 2.58 -4.71 -13.11
C THR A 116 3.71 -4.05 -13.90
N LEU A 117 4.92 -3.93 -13.32
CA LEU A 117 6.08 -3.37 -14.04
C LEU A 117 6.58 -4.25 -15.19
N MET A 118 6.33 -5.56 -15.11
CA MET A 118 6.71 -6.54 -16.13
C MET A 118 5.75 -6.55 -17.33
N GLN A 119 4.72 -5.70 -17.33
CA GLN A 119 3.82 -5.47 -18.47
C GLN A 119 4.39 -4.41 -19.42
#